data_AF-A0AAN0UE80-F1
#
_entry.id   AF-A0AAN0UE80-F1
#
_cell.length_a   1.000
_cell.length_b   1.000
_cell.length_c   1.000
_cell.angle_alpha   90.00
_cell.angle_beta   90.00
_cell.angle_gamma   90.00
#
_symmetry.space_group_name_H-M   'P 1'
#
loop_
_entity.id
_entity.type
_entity.pdbx_description
1 polymer ?
#
loop_
_entity_poly.entity_id
_entity_poly.type
_entity_poly.pdbx_seq_one_letter_code
_entity_poly.pdbx_strand_id
1 'polypeptide(L)'
;MNAKAIPHKHKVTGVTAIAVLVALGSCEYRSANSSVPSNYSYESKQMVASEYELLAAKKTGEHSGEGVIRIDGFKLKVTFDYEGVPDNYGVAGSDFTAAEITNLAIESVTDLSGKPWNDFTNRDDHKNINILLVGYIDRNHWIEEA
;
A
#
# COMPACT_ATOMS: atom_id res chain seq x y z
N MET A 1 -36.22 63.58 -25.55
CA MET A 1 -36.01 65.05 -25.54
C MET A 1 -36.02 65.48 -24.07
N ASN A 2 -35.03 66.11 -23.43
CA ASN A 2 -33.78 66.74 -23.85
C ASN A 2 -32.80 66.71 -22.66
N ALA A 3 -31.52 66.65 -22.99
CA ALA A 3 -30.35 66.60 -22.11
C ALA A 3 -30.11 67.87 -21.29
N LYS A 4 -29.21 67.80 -20.29
CA LYS A 4 -27.96 68.59 -20.31
C LYS A 4 -26.97 68.17 -19.23
N ALA A 5 -25.70 68.11 -19.64
CA ALA A 5 -24.51 67.83 -18.86
C ALA A 5 -23.86 69.13 -18.32
N ILE A 6 -23.31 69.03 -17.10
CA ILE A 6 -22.10 69.59 -16.43
C ILE A 6 -21.60 71.01 -16.84
N PRO A 7 -21.19 71.86 -15.86
CA PRO A 7 -19.74 72.03 -15.65
C PRO A 7 -19.27 72.18 -14.18
N HIS A 8 -17.99 71.82 -13.99
CA HIS A 8 -17.17 71.81 -12.78
C HIS A 8 -17.00 73.17 -12.08
N LYS A 9 -16.84 73.14 -10.75
CA LYS A 9 -15.90 74.02 -10.02
C LYS A 9 -15.25 73.27 -8.85
N HIS A 10 -13.94 73.01 -8.98
CA HIS A 10 -13.05 72.64 -7.88
C HIS A 10 -12.81 73.84 -6.95
N LYS A 11 -12.81 73.61 -5.63
CA LYS A 11 -11.76 74.11 -4.73
C LYS A 11 -11.54 73.09 -3.59
N VAL A 12 -10.31 72.59 -3.58
CA VAL A 12 -9.65 71.79 -2.54
C VAL A 12 -9.58 72.57 -1.23
N THR A 13 -9.73 71.91 -0.07
CA THR A 13 -8.81 71.98 1.10
C THR A 13 -9.33 71.04 2.19
N GLY A 14 -8.52 70.04 2.55
CA GLY A 14 -8.83 69.13 3.65
C GLY A 14 -7.93 67.91 3.61
N VAL A 15 -6.71 68.07 4.12
CA VAL A 15 -5.74 66.98 4.26
C VAL A 15 -6.18 66.09 5.42
N THR A 16 -6.51 64.84 5.13
CA THR A 16 -6.30 63.75 6.09
C THR A 16 -5.95 62.49 5.32
N ALA A 17 -4.65 62.15 5.33
CA ALA A 17 -4.19 60.85 4.87
C ALA A 17 -4.64 59.79 5.89
N ILE A 18 -5.53 58.89 5.49
CA ILE A 18 -5.78 57.65 6.23
C ILE A 18 -4.95 56.58 5.54
N ALA A 19 -3.76 56.33 6.10
CA ALA A 19 -2.96 55.17 5.75
C ALA A 19 -3.65 53.92 6.31
N VAL A 20 -4.26 53.12 5.43
CA VAL A 20 -4.74 51.78 5.80
C VAL A 20 -3.53 50.85 5.78
N LEU A 21 -2.97 50.58 6.96
CA LEU A 21 -1.98 49.53 7.15
C LEU A 21 -2.73 48.18 7.22
N VAL A 22 -2.65 47.40 6.14
CA VAL A 22 -3.05 45.99 6.16
C VAL A 22 -1.97 45.24 6.92
N ALA A 23 -2.20 44.99 8.21
CA ALA A 23 -1.39 44.04 8.96
C ALA A 23 -1.83 42.62 8.53
N LEU A 24 -1.09 42.03 7.59
CA LEU A 24 -1.08 40.57 7.43
C LEU A 24 -0.30 40.03 8.63
N GLY A 25 -1.02 39.80 9.73
CA GLY A 25 -0.51 39.03 10.84
C GLY A 25 -0.20 37.63 10.34
N SER A 26 1.08 37.32 10.19
CA SER A 26 1.57 35.98 9.99
C SER A 26 0.95 35.09 11.07
N CYS A 27 0.14 34.10 10.69
CA CYS A 27 -0.09 32.97 11.58
C CYS A 27 1.25 32.27 11.74
N GLU A 28 2.04 32.69 12.72
CA GLU A 28 3.17 31.91 13.20
C GLU A 28 2.58 30.61 13.75
N TYR A 29 2.77 29.53 13.00
CA TYR A 29 2.55 28.19 13.51
C TYR A 29 3.54 27.99 14.66
N ARG A 30 3.10 28.16 15.90
CA ARG A 30 3.87 27.69 17.03
C ARG A 30 3.75 26.18 17.06
N SER A 31 4.81 25.48 16.68
CA SER A 31 4.93 24.06 17.01
C SER A 31 4.83 23.93 18.53
N ALA A 32 3.85 23.17 19.03
CA ALA A 32 3.79 22.84 20.43
C ALA A 32 5.06 22.05 20.80
N ASN A 33 5.95 22.67 21.58
CA ASN A 33 7.09 21.96 22.14
C ASN A 33 6.55 21.00 23.21
N SER A 34 6.54 19.71 22.88
CA SER A 34 6.23 18.65 23.85
C SER A 34 7.30 18.63 24.93
N SER A 35 6.90 18.73 26.20
CA SER A 35 7.79 18.64 27.36
C SER A 35 8.10 17.20 27.77
N VAL A 36 7.96 16.24 26.87
CA VAL A 36 8.34 14.84 27.13
C VAL A 36 9.86 14.73 26.98
N PRO A 37 10.60 14.33 28.03
CA PRO A 37 12.04 14.08 27.92
C PRO A 37 12.29 13.06 26.81
N SER A 38 13.07 13.42 25.79
CA SER A 38 13.49 12.51 24.73
C SER A 38 14.56 11.56 25.25
N ASN A 39 14.16 10.60 26.09
CA ASN A 39 15.04 9.52 26.52
C ASN A 39 14.48 8.15 26.13
N TYR A 40 13.84 8.10 24.95
CA TYR A 40 13.65 6.86 24.23
C TYR A 40 14.88 6.65 23.35
N SER A 41 15.83 5.83 23.78
CA SER A 41 16.73 5.19 22.83
C SER A 41 15.88 4.23 22.00
N TYR A 42 15.34 4.72 20.89
CA TYR A 42 14.92 3.83 19.82
C TYR A 42 16.21 3.26 19.23
N GLU A 43 16.79 2.25 19.86
CA GLU A 43 17.62 1.34 19.08
C GLU A 43 16.64 0.61 18.15
N SER A 44 16.44 1.18 16.96
CA SER A 44 15.79 0.46 15.88
C SER A 44 16.69 -0.73 15.59
N LYS A 45 16.37 -1.91 16.15
CA LYS A 45 16.95 -3.15 15.66
C LYS A 45 16.68 -3.17 14.17
N GLN A 46 17.72 -3.10 13.37
CA GLN A 46 17.62 -3.11 11.93
C GLN A 46 17.00 -4.45 11.54
N MET A 47 15.69 -4.45 11.28
CA MET A 47 14.98 -5.64 10.80
C MET A 47 15.41 -5.83 9.36
N VAL A 48 16.24 -6.83 9.10
CA VAL A 48 16.50 -7.28 7.73
C VAL A 48 15.21 -7.90 7.24
N ALA A 49 14.64 -7.35 6.16
CA ALA A 49 13.46 -7.91 5.54
C ALA A 49 13.82 -9.24 4.86
N SER A 50 12.99 -10.26 5.06
CA SER A 50 13.14 -11.53 4.36
C SER A 50 12.84 -11.38 2.87
N GLU A 51 13.60 -12.08 2.03
CA GLU A 51 13.38 -12.16 0.59
C GLU A 51 12.47 -13.35 0.26
N TYR A 52 11.40 -13.10 -0.49
CA TYR A 52 10.46 -14.13 -0.94
C TYR A 52 10.44 -14.21 -2.46
N GLU A 53 10.57 -15.41 -3.02
CA GLU A 53 10.50 -15.65 -4.46
C GLU A 53 9.70 -16.92 -4.76
N LEU A 54 8.73 -16.83 -5.69
CA LEU A 54 8.08 -18.01 -6.25
C LEU A 54 8.96 -18.57 -7.37
N LEU A 55 9.53 -19.77 -7.16
CA LEU A 55 10.39 -20.41 -8.14
C LEU A 55 9.59 -21.15 -9.22
N ALA A 56 8.50 -21.79 -8.82
CA ALA A 56 7.61 -22.53 -9.73
C ALA A 56 6.27 -22.78 -9.04
N ALA A 57 5.19 -22.84 -9.83
CA ALA A 57 3.90 -23.37 -9.42
C ALA A 57 3.21 -24.08 -10.58
N LYS A 58 2.39 -25.09 -10.26
CA LYS A 58 1.57 -25.84 -11.22
C LYS A 58 0.20 -26.18 -10.63
N LYS A 59 -0.83 -26.24 -11.48
CA LYS A 59 -2.13 -26.83 -11.13
C LYS A 59 -1.94 -28.32 -10.85
N THR A 60 -2.59 -28.83 -9.82
CA THR A 60 -2.69 -30.26 -9.51
C THR A 60 -4.13 -30.76 -9.55
N GLY A 61 -5.10 -29.84 -9.49
CA GLY A 61 -6.52 -30.07 -9.71
C GLY A 61 -7.21 -28.81 -10.22
N GLU A 62 -8.54 -28.80 -10.16
CA GLU A 62 -9.36 -27.65 -10.58
C GLU A 62 -9.09 -26.42 -9.70
N HIS A 63 -9.05 -26.62 -8.38
CA HIS A 63 -8.89 -25.60 -7.34
C HIS A 63 -7.68 -25.84 -6.43
N SER A 64 -6.69 -26.59 -6.93
CA SER A 64 -5.51 -26.97 -6.14
C SER A 64 -4.21 -26.91 -6.94
N GLY A 65 -3.11 -26.70 -6.24
CA GLY A 65 -1.78 -26.56 -6.83
C GLY A 65 -0.63 -26.94 -5.90
N GLU A 66 0.54 -27.04 -6.51
CA GLU A 66 1.83 -27.23 -5.84
C GLU A 66 2.79 -26.13 -6.27
N GLY A 67 3.63 -25.67 -5.33
CA GLY A 67 4.60 -24.62 -5.57
C GLY A 67 5.94 -24.84 -4.87
N VAL A 68 6.94 -24.09 -5.31
CA VAL A 68 8.24 -23.99 -4.65
C VAL A 68 8.56 -22.52 -4.38
N ILE A 69 8.71 -22.17 -3.12
CA ILE A 69 9.03 -20.81 -2.66
C ILE A 69 10.47 -20.77 -2.14
N ARG A 70 11.20 -19.69 -2.42
CA ARG A 70 12.45 -19.37 -1.74
C ARG A 70 12.21 -18.32 -0.65
N ILE A 71 12.71 -18.58 0.56
CA ILE A 71 12.77 -17.63 1.68
C ILE A 71 14.19 -17.62 2.25
N ASP A 72 14.92 -16.51 2.17
CA ASP A 72 16.24 -16.32 2.80
C ASP A 72 17.24 -17.49 2.65
N GLY A 73 17.26 -18.13 1.48
CA GLY A 73 18.15 -19.27 1.21
C GLY A 73 17.57 -20.66 1.53
N PHE A 74 16.30 -20.74 1.88
CA PHE A 74 15.56 -22.00 2.01
C PHE A 74 14.59 -22.18 0.85
N LYS A 75 14.41 -23.43 0.42
CA LYS A 75 13.36 -23.83 -0.52
C LYS A 75 12.26 -24.54 0.24
N LEU A 76 11.05 -24.03 0.11
CA LEU A 76 9.84 -24.56 0.69
C LEU A 76 9.02 -25.17 -0.44
N LYS A 77 8.67 -26.46 -0.32
CA LYS A 77 7.63 -27.05 -1.16
C LYS A 77 6.29 -26.83 -0.47
N VAL A 78 5.32 -26.34 -1.22
CA VAL A 78 4.00 -26.02 -0.71
C VAL A 78 2.93 -26.69 -1.55
N THR A 79 1.84 -27.09 -0.90
CA THR A 79 0.56 -27.40 -1.54
C THR A 79 -0.43 -26.32 -1.12
N PHE A 80 -1.38 -26.03 -2.01
CA PHE A 80 -2.37 -25.00 -1.75
C PHE A 80 -3.69 -25.29 -2.47
N ASP A 81 -4.78 -24.84 -1.85
CA ASP A 81 -6.11 -24.78 -2.44
C ASP A 81 -6.47 -23.31 -2.67
N TYR A 82 -7.24 -23.03 -3.72
CA TYR A 82 -7.62 -21.66 -4.08
C TYR A 82 -9.00 -21.58 -4.72
N GLU A 83 -9.64 -20.44 -4.54
CA GLU A 83 -10.97 -20.16 -5.06
C GLU A 83 -11.01 -18.81 -5.78
N GLY A 84 -12.00 -18.67 -6.66
CA GLY A 84 -12.33 -17.41 -7.29
C GLY A 84 -13.31 -16.61 -6.43
N VAL A 85 -12.95 -15.40 -6.03
CA VAL A 85 -13.79 -14.51 -5.23
C VAL A 85 -14.16 -13.27 -6.05
N PRO A 86 -15.46 -12.91 -6.14
CA PRO A 86 -15.86 -11.68 -6.81
C PRO A 86 -15.25 -10.45 -6.13
N ASP A 87 -14.66 -9.56 -6.93
CA ASP A 87 -14.06 -8.30 -6.47
C ASP A 87 -14.37 -7.17 -7.47
N ASN A 88 -14.17 -5.92 -7.08
CA ASN A 88 -14.35 -4.74 -7.93
C ASN A 88 -13.46 -3.57 -7.50
N TYR A 89 -13.18 -2.66 -8.42
CA TYR A 89 -12.41 -1.44 -8.12
C TYR A 89 -13.24 -0.31 -7.50
N GLY A 90 -14.45 -0.58 -7.02
CA GLY A 90 -15.35 0.42 -6.43
C GLY A 90 -16.05 1.32 -7.44
N VAL A 91 -15.96 1.02 -8.74
CA VAL A 91 -16.66 1.74 -9.82
C VAL A 91 -17.57 0.80 -10.61
N ALA A 92 -18.69 1.31 -11.12
CA ALA A 92 -19.66 0.48 -11.84
C ALA A 92 -19.03 -0.16 -13.08
N GLY A 93 -19.26 -1.47 -13.28
CA GLY A 93 -18.72 -2.24 -14.40
C GLY A 93 -17.25 -2.65 -14.26
N SER A 94 -16.68 -2.58 -13.06
CA SER A 94 -15.32 -3.02 -12.76
C SER A 94 -15.26 -4.34 -12.00
N ASP A 95 -16.32 -5.15 -12.09
CA ASP A 95 -16.39 -6.45 -11.46
C ASP A 95 -15.41 -7.43 -12.12
N PHE A 96 -14.66 -8.17 -11.29
CA PHE A 96 -13.75 -9.23 -11.71
C PHE A 96 -13.75 -10.36 -10.69
N THR A 97 -13.03 -11.44 -10.98
CA THR A 97 -12.82 -12.53 -10.02
C THR A 97 -11.35 -12.57 -9.66
N ALA A 98 -11.05 -12.36 -8.38
CA ALA A 98 -9.70 -12.45 -7.83
C ALA A 98 -9.46 -13.85 -7.28
N ALA A 99 -8.23 -14.36 -7.38
CA ALA A 99 -7.88 -15.59 -6.68
C ALA A 99 -7.67 -15.34 -5.17
N GLU A 100 -8.15 -16.28 -4.35
CA GLU A 100 -7.86 -16.35 -2.93
C GLU A 100 -7.31 -17.73 -2.57
N ILE A 101 -6.19 -17.78 -1.85
CA ILE A 101 -5.69 -19.04 -1.26
C ILE A 101 -6.53 -19.37 -0.03
N THR A 102 -7.27 -20.47 -0.07
CA THR A 102 -8.13 -20.93 1.03
C THR A 102 -7.41 -21.86 1.98
N ASN A 103 -6.36 -22.53 1.51
CA ASN A 103 -5.52 -23.42 2.30
C ASN A 103 -4.07 -23.39 1.80
N LEU A 104 -3.10 -23.39 2.71
CA LEU A 104 -1.67 -23.46 2.42
C LEU A 104 -1.02 -24.44 3.39
N ALA A 105 -0.29 -25.42 2.85
CA ALA A 105 0.53 -26.32 3.64
C ALA A 105 2.00 -26.26 3.20
N ILE A 106 2.90 -26.19 4.19
CA ILE A 106 4.34 -26.33 3.99
C ILE A 106 4.69 -27.81 4.10
N GLU A 107 4.93 -28.45 2.96
CA GLU A 107 5.20 -29.90 2.91
C GLU A 107 6.62 -30.24 3.34
N SER A 108 7.59 -29.41 2.95
CA SER A 108 8.99 -29.60 3.31
C SER A 108 9.78 -28.32 3.17
N VAL A 109 10.80 -28.19 4.01
CA VAL A 109 11.79 -27.12 3.96
C VAL A 109 13.17 -27.72 3.77
N THR A 110 13.94 -27.15 2.85
CA THR A 110 15.33 -27.53 2.61
C THR A 110 16.20 -26.29 2.51
N ASP A 111 17.46 -26.37 2.93
CA ASP A 111 18.43 -25.33 2.57
C ASP A 111 18.87 -25.45 1.09
N LEU A 112 19.70 -24.53 0.61
CA LEU A 112 20.18 -24.53 -0.78
C LEU A 112 20.93 -25.81 -1.19
N SER A 113 21.47 -26.57 -0.24
CA SER A 113 22.14 -27.85 -0.50
C SER A 113 21.16 -29.03 -0.60
N GLY A 114 19.88 -28.81 -0.29
CA GLY A 114 18.83 -29.83 -0.27
C GLY A 114 18.73 -30.56 1.06
N LYS A 115 19.47 -30.15 2.10
CA LYS A 115 19.36 -30.76 3.43
C LYS A 115 18.01 -30.37 4.06
N PRO A 116 17.26 -31.32 4.66
CA PRO A 116 16.00 -31.02 5.33
C PRO A 116 16.15 -30.08 6.53
N TRP A 117 15.13 -29.27 6.76
CA TRP A 117 14.98 -28.35 7.88
C TRP A 117 13.56 -28.40 8.43
N ASN A 118 13.42 -27.99 9.69
CA ASN A 118 12.09 -27.79 10.28
C ASN A 118 11.41 -26.59 9.65
N ASP A 119 10.09 -26.61 9.60
CA ASP A 119 9.30 -25.44 9.25
C ASP A 119 9.55 -24.33 10.28
N PHE A 120 10.07 -23.21 9.80
CA PHE A 120 10.35 -22.00 10.59
C PHE A 120 9.36 -20.87 10.29
N THR A 121 8.42 -21.11 9.38
CA THR A 121 7.52 -20.09 8.87
C THR A 121 6.54 -19.63 9.94
N ASN A 122 6.19 -18.36 9.89
CA ASN A 122 5.19 -17.75 10.74
C ASN A 122 4.03 -17.21 9.89
N ARG A 123 3.08 -16.54 10.58
CA ARG A 123 1.89 -15.97 9.95
C ARG A 123 2.21 -14.97 8.82
N ASP A 124 3.24 -14.16 8.97
CA ASP A 124 3.60 -13.16 7.95
C ASP A 124 4.28 -13.82 6.75
N ASP A 125 5.06 -14.87 6.96
CA ASP A 125 5.59 -15.70 5.88
C ASP A 125 4.45 -16.33 5.07
N HIS A 126 3.43 -16.88 5.73
CA HIS A 126 2.28 -17.49 5.06
C HIS A 126 1.50 -16.48 4.22
N LYS A 127 1.31 -15.25 4.72
CA LYS A 127 0.69 -14.17 3.94
C LYS A 127 1.52 -13.83 2.70
N ASN A 128 2.83 -13.70 2.85
CA ASN A 128 3.71 -13.36 1.73
C ASN A 128 3.74 -14.48 0.68
N ILE A 129 3.72 -15.75 1.11
CA ILE A 129 3.55 -16.91 0.23
C ILE A 129 2.22 -16.82 -0.52
N ASN A 130 1.11 -16.55 0.17
CA ASN A 130 -0.19 -16.42 -0.47
C ASN A 130 -0.22 -15.30 -1.51
N ILE A 131 0.36 -14.13 -1.21
CA ILE A 131 0.45 -13.01 -2.17
C ILE A 131 1.21 -13.44 -3.44
N LEU A 132 2.33 -14.16 -3.29
CA LEU A 132 3.09 -14.65 -4.44
C LEU A 132 2.28 -15.65 -5.28
N LEU A 133 1.57 -16.57 -4.62
CA LEU A 133 0.75 -17.59 -5.27
C LEU A 133 -0.46 -16.97 -5.97
N VAL A 134 -1.22 -16.08 -5.32
CA VAL A 134 -2.35 -15.34 -5.90
C VAL A 134 -1.89 -14.59 -7.15
N GLY A 135 -0.81 -13.80 -7.04
CA GLY A 135 -0.29 -13.06 -8.19
C GLY A 135 0.15 -13.96 -9.35
N TYR A 136 0.60 -15.19 -9.06
CA TYR A 136 0.90 -16.17 -10.10
C TYR A 136 -0.37 -16.77 -10.71
N ILE A 137 -1.35 -17.13 -9.89
CA ILE A 137 -2.65 -17.65 -10.32
C ILE A 137 -3.33 -16.64 -11.26
N ASP A 138 -3.43 -15.38 -10.85
CA ASP A 138 -4.09 -14.32 -11.63
C ASP A 138 -3.38 -14.09 -12.97
N ARG A 139 -2.04 -14.00 -12.97
CA ARG A 139 -1.25 -13.82 -14.20
C ARG A 139 -1.35 -14.99 -15.18
N ASN A 140 -1.68 -16.18 -14.68
CA ASN A 140 -1.83 -17.38 -15.50
C ASN A 140 -3.30 -17.77 -15.73
N HIS A 141 -4.26 -16.93 -15.34
CA HIS A 141 -5.70 -17.10 -15.59
C HIS A 141 -6.30 -18.42 -15.06
N TRP A 142 -5.82 -18.96 -13.93
CA TRP A 142 -6.32 -20.28 -13.48
C TRP A 142 -7.78 -20.29 -13.00
N ILE A 143 -8.36 -19.12 -12.70
CA ILE A 143 -9.76 -18.94 -12.27
C ILE A 143 -10.71 -18.76 -13.45
N GLU A 144 -10.25 -18.12 -14.53
CA GLU A 144 -11.10 -17.79 -15.69
C GLU A 144 -11.34 -19.01 -16.60
N GLU A 145 -10.54 -20.08 -16.43
CA GLU A 145 -10.63 -21.33 -17.19
C GLU A 145 -11.48 -22.43 -16.51
N ALA A 146 -12.14 -22.15 -15.37
CA ALA A 146 -12.98 -23.11 -14.64
C ALA A 146 -14.42 -23.15 -15.18
#